data_AF-A0A945A7E2-F1
#
_entry.id   AF-A0A945A7E2-F1
#
_cell.length_a   1.000
_cell.length_b   1.000
_cell.length_c   1.000
_cell.angle_alpha   90.00
_cell.angle_beta   90.00
_cell.angle_gamma   90.00
#
_symmetry.space_group_name_H-M   'P 1'
#
loop_
_entity.id
_entity.type
_entity.pdbx_description
1 polymer ?
#
loop_
_entity_poly.entity_id
_entity_poly.type
_entity_poly.pdbx_seq_one_letter_code
_entity_poly.pdbx_strand_id
1 'polypeptide(L)' 'MKFLHTMVRVSNIEKSLDFWCNKLGLIETRRKDFEKGRFTL' A
#
# COMPACT_ATOMS: atom_id res chain seq x y z
N MET A 1 12.47 -11.15 -18.67
CA MET A 1 11.98 -10.98 -17.28
C MET A 1 11.22 -9.67 -17.18
N LYS A 2 10.15 -9.61 -16.38
CA LYS A 2 9.40 -8.37 -16.11
C LYS A 2 9.35 -8.12 -14.61
N PHE A 3 9.51 -6.87 -14.21
CA PHE A 3 9.31 -6.44 -12.83
C PHE A 3 7.80 -6.36 -12.55
N LEU A 4 7.33 -6.99 -11.47
CA LEU A 4 5.91 -7.09 -11.18
C LEU A 4 5.44 -6.01 -10.19
N HIS A 5 6.04 -5.96 -9.00
CA HIS A 5 5.71 -4.99 -7.96
C HIS A 5 6.78 -4.94 -6.87
N THR A 6 6.79 -3.85 -6.11
CA THR A 6 7.59 -3.67 -4.88
C THR A 6 6.66 -3.62 -3.68
N MET A 7 6.97 -4.38 -2.63
CA MET A 7 6.24 -4.28 -1.36
C MET A 7 6.94 -3.26 -0.45
N VAL A 8 6.19 -2.26 0.01
CA VAL A 8 6.68 -1.21 0.92
C VAL A 8 5.83 -1.23 2.17
N ARG A 9 6.48 -1.41 3.34
CA ARG A 9 5.81 -1.30 4.64
C ARG A 9 5.71 0.17 5.03
N VAL A 10 4.53 0.59 5.44
CA VAL A 10 4.24 1.97 5.85
C VAL A 10 3.71 2.00 7.28
N SER A 11 3.97 3.09 7.99
CA SER A 11 3.50 3.30 9.37
C SER A 11 2.03 3.75 9.42
N ASN A 12 1.56 4.46 8.40
CA ASN A 12 0.18 4.92 8.29
C ASN A 12 -0.33 4.72 6.85
N ILE A 13 -1.39 3.92 6.72
CA ILE A 13 -1.96 3.55 5.41
C ILE A 13 -2.67 4.72 4.73
N GLU A 14 -3.41 5.54 5.49
CA GLU A 14 -4.19 6.66 4.96
C GLU A 14 -3.29 7.74 4.35
N LYS A 15 -2.23 8.13 5.08
CA LYS A 15 -1.22 9.09 4.58
C LYS A 15 -0.52 8.56 3.34
N SER A 16 -0.25 7.26 3.29
CA SER A 16 0.43 6.64 2.16
C SER A 16 -0.48 6.60 0.94
N LEU A 17 -1.76 6.25 1.11
CA LEU A 17 -2.76 6.27 0.03
C LEU A 17 -2.97 7.69 -0.53
N ASP A 18 -3.04 8.71 0.33
CA ASP A 18 -3.11 10.11 -0.14
C ASP A 18 -1.90 10.46 -1.01
N PHE A 19 -0.70 10.08 -0.58
CA PHE A 19 0.51 10.34 -1.35
C PHE A 19 0.50 9.60 -2.70
N TRP A 20 0.25 8.30 -2.69
CA TRP A 20 0.31 7.50 -3.91
C TRP A 20 -0.83 7.83 -4.88
N CYS A 21 -2.06 8.00 -4.38
CA CYS A 21 -3.22 8.22 -5.22
C CYS A 21 -3.47 9.68 -5.57
N ASN A 22 -3.49 10.57 -4.58
CA ASN A 22 -3.86 11.97 -4.83
C ASN A 22 -2.68 12.80 -5.32
N LYS A 23 -1.47 12.57 -4.77
CA LYS A 23 -0.29 13.37 -5.12
C LYS A 23 0.49 12.80 -6.31
N LEU A 24 0.65 11.48 -6.37
CA LEU A 24 1.38 10.81 -7.46
C LEU A 24 0.46 10.34 -8.61
N GLY A 25 -0.86 10.31 -8.40
CA GLY A 25 -1.82 9.93 -9.44
C GLY A 25 -1.90 8.42 -9.70
N LEU A 26 -1.40 7.58 -8.80
CA LEU A 26 -1.58 6.13 -8.90
C LEU A 26 -3.02 5.73 -8.55
N ILE A 27 -3.45 4.57 -9.02
CA ILE A 27 -4.77 4.04 -8.70
C ILE A 27 -4.64 2.84 -7.76
N GLU A 28 -5.52 2.77 -6.77
CA GLU A 28 -5.65 1.59 -5.93
C GLU A 28 -6.29 0.46 -6.75
N THR A 29 -5.51 -0.57 -7.09
CA THR A 29 -5.98 -1.69 -7.93
C THR A 29 -6.51 -2.87 -7.13
N ARG A 30 -6.04 -3.05 -5.88
CA ARG A 30 -6.44 -4.17 -5.02
C ARG A 30 -6.14 -3.85 -3.55
N ARG A 31 -7.12 -4.04 -2.67
CA ARG A 31 -6.95 -4.03 -1.21
C ARG A 31 -7.24 -5.41 -0.63
N LYS A 32 -6.46 -5.80 0.38
CA LYS A 32 -6.79 -6.92 1.28
C LYS A 32 -6.48 -6.49 2.70
N ASP A 33 -7.52 -6.31 3.50
CA ASP A 33 -7.39 -6.01 4.91
C ASP A 33 -7.44 -7.33 5.70
N PHE A 34 -6.47 -7.51 6.59
CA PHE A 34 -6.40 -8.66 7.48
C PHE A 34 -6.44 -8.15 8.93
N GLU A 35 -7.64 -7.99 9.47
CA GLU A 35 -7.86 -7.41 10.83
C GLU A 35 -7.12 -8.18 11.94
N LYS A 36 -6.98 -9.50 11.80
CA LYS A 36 -6.22 -10.37 12.72
C LYS A 36 -4.72 -10.43 12.43
N GLY A 37 -4.30 -9.90 11.29
CA GLY A 37 -2.94 -9.96 10.77
C GLY A 37 -2.22 -8.63 10.92
N ARG A 38 -2.23 -8.05 12.13
CA ARG A 38 -1.18 -7.10 12.49
C ARG A 38 0.10 -7.92 12.62
N PHE A 39 0.78 -8.15 11.50
CA PHE A 39 2.14 -8.70 11.49
C PHE A 39 3.04 -7.65 12.13
N THR A 40 2.97 -7.58 13.45
CA THR A 40 3.81 -6.77 14.32
C THR A 40 5.24 -7.21 14.12
N LEU A 41 6.10 -6.23 13.86
CA LEU A 41 7.49 -6.26 14.27
C LEU A 41 7.60 -5.28 15.44
#